data_AF-A0A536X494-F1
#
_entry.id   AF-A0A536X494-F1
#
_cell.length_a   1.000
_cell.length_b   1.000
_cell.length_c   1.000
_cell.angle_alpha   90.00
_cell.angle_beta   90.00
_cell.angle_gamma   90.00
#
_symmetry.space_group_name_H-M   'P 1'
#
loop_
_entity.id
_entity.type
_entity.pdbx_description
1 polymer ?
#
loop_
_entity_poly.entity_id
_entity_poly.type
_entity_poly.pdbx_seq_one_letter_code
_entity_poly.pdbx_strand_id
1 'polypeptide(L)'
;MTALLALLAAAPLHAAEALPALHAQRDGVTASGVSSGGYMAVQLHVAHSARVAGVGVIAGGPYYCAQGSLFTALYNCMQPGTWTPV
;
A
#
# COMPACT_ATOMS: atom_id res chain seq x y z
N MET A 1 32.85 -23.79 -6.03
CA MET A 1 31.66 -22.95 -6.30
C MET A 1 30.42 -23.37 -5.51
N THR A 2 30.35 -24.58 -4.95
CA THR A 2 29.21 -25.08 -4.14
C THR A 2 29.19 -24.60 -2.69
N ALA A 3 30.34 -24.25 -2.10
CA ALA A 3 30.41 -23.80 -0.70
C ALA A 3 29.85 -22.38 -0.46
N LEU A 4 29.76 -21.54 -1.51
CA LEU A 4 29.31 -20.15 -1.38
C LEU A 4 27.77 -20.02 -1.31
N LEU A 5 27.02 -21.05 -1.74
CA LEU A 5 25.55 -21.05 -1.66
C LEU A 5 25.00 -21.38 -0.27
N ALA A 6 25.81 -21.94 0.64
CA ALA A 6 25.35 -22.33 1.97
C ALA A 6 25.31 -21.16 2.98
N LEU A 7 26.03 -20.06 2.72
CA LEU A 7 26.10 -18.92 3.67
C LEU A 7 24.92 -17.94 3.57
N LEU A 8 24.08 -18.01 2.54
CA LEU A 8 22.96 -17.08 2.34
C LEU A 8 21.65 -17.53 3.03
N ALA A 9 21.62 -18.73 3.63
CA ALA A 9 20.39 -19.34 4.14
C ALA A 9 20.19 -19.25 5.67
N ALA A 10 21.08 -18.57 6.41
CA ALA A 10 21.09 -18.60 7.88
C ALA A 10 20.74 -17.26 8.55
N ALA A 11 19.99 -16.36 7.88
CA ALA A 11 19.35 -15.26 8.60
C ALA A 11 18.24 -15.84 9.48
N PRO A 12 18.23 -15.61 10.80
CA PRO A 12 17.10 -16.01 11.63
C PRO A 12 15.86 -15.29 11.12
N LEU A 13 14.83 -16.06 10.77
CA LEU A 13 13.52 -15.52 10.42
C LEU A 13 12.88 -15.00 11.71
N HIS A 14 13.25 -13.79 12.12
CA HIS A 14 12.67 -13.15 13.29
C HIS A 14 11.29 -12.61 12.90
N ALA A 15 10.26 -13.39 13.20
CA ALA A 15 8.89 -12.91 13.08
C ALA A 15 8.72 -11.71 14.03
N ALA A 16 8.04 -10.67 13.57
CA ALA A 16 7.69 -9.55 14.44
C ALA A 16 6.82 -10.06 15.59
N GLU A 17 7.10 -9.59 16.80
CA GLU A 17 6.26 -9.83 17.97
C GLU A 17 4.81 -9.42 17.66
N ALA A 18 3.84 -10.20 18.14
CA ALA A 18 2.45 -9.84 17.97
C ALA A 18 2.16 -8.49 18.64
N LEU A 19 1.51 -7.58 17.91
CA LEU A 19 1.13 -6.30 18.47
C LEU A 19 0.12 -6.50 19.62
N PRO A 20 0.26 -5.78 20.73
CA PRO A 20 -0.70 -5.86 21.84
C PRO A 20 -2.08 -5.40 21.39
N ALA A 21 -3.12 -6.07 21.88
CA ALA A 21 -4.50 -5.67 21.60
C ALA A 21 -4.84 -4.40 22.38
N LEU A 22 -5.32 -3.36 21.67
CA LEU A 22 -5.71 -2.08 22.26
C LEU A 22 -7.23 -1.96 22.51
N HIS A 23 -8.00 -3.03 22.27
CA HIS A 23 -9.47 -3.06 22.44
C HIS A 23 -10.23 -1.93 21.69
N ALA A 24 -9.70 -1.46 20.56
CA ALA A 24 -10.35 -0.45 19.74
C ALA A 24 -11.70 -0.95 19.19
N GLN A 25 -12.69 -0.06 19.15
CA GLN A 25 -13.97 -0.33 18.46
C GLN A 25 -13.69 -0.61 16.99
N ARG A 26 -14.23 -1.73 16.49
CA ARG A 26 -14.05 -2.15 15.08
C ARG A 26 -15.00 -1.42 14.14
N ASP A 27 -16.16 -1.01 14.66
CA ASP A 27 -17.11 -0.20 13.91
C ASP A 27 -16.58 1.22 13.78
N GLY A 28 -16.71 1.81 12.59
CA GLY A 28 -16.26 3.19 12.35
C GLY A 28 -14.76 3.37 12.13
N VAL A 29 -13.99 2.29 11.90
CA VAL A 29 -12.57 2.41 11.54
C VAL A 29 -12.43 3.19 10.24
N THR A 30 -11.63 4.25 10.27
CA THR A 30 -11.27 5.04 9.08
C THR A 30 -9.77 5.06 8.89
N ALA A 31 -9.32 5.23 7.66
CA ALA A 31 -7.90 5.46 7.36
C ALA A 31 -7.74 6.75 6.54
N SER A 32 -6.56 7.36 6.59
CA SER A 32 -6.26 8.48 5.71
C SER A 32 -4.79 8.45 5.28
N GLY A 33 -4.47 9.13 4.20
CA GLY A 33 -3.11 9.20 3.71
C GLY A 33 -2.87 10.30 2.69
N VAL A 34 -1.59 10.65 2.54
CA VAL A 34 -1.09 11.62 1.57
C VAL A 34 -0.17 10.97 0.55
N SER A 35 -0.21 11.39 -0.72
CA SER A 35 0.69 10.88 -1.77
C SER A 35 0.59 9.35 -1.90
N SER A 36 1.70 8.62 -1.75
CA SER A 36 1.71 7.15 -1.71
C SER A 36 0.77 6.57 -0.65
N GLY A 37 0.61 7.26 0.49
CA GLY A 37 -0.37 6.91 1.52
C GLY A 37 -1.81 7.18 1.08
N GLY A 38 -2.05 8.19 0.24
CA GLY A 38 -3.35 8.47 -0.36
C GLY A 38 -3.75 7.37 -1.34
N TYR A 39 -2.82 6.94 -2.19
CA TYR A 39 -2.99 5.75 -3.04
C TYR A 39 -3.28 4.51 -2.19
N MET A 40 -2.51 4.27 -1.13
CA MET A 40 -2.75 3.12 -0.23
C MET A 40 -4.12 3.19 0.44
N ALA A 41 -4.57 4.38 0.86
CA ALA A 41 -5.90 4.57 1.44
C ALA A 41 -7.01 4.18 0.46
N VAL A 42 -6.89 4.54 -0.82
CA VAL A 42 -7.81 4.08 -1.87
C VAL A 42 -7.77 2.57 -2.05
N GLN A 43 -6.57 1.97 -2.10
CA GLN A 43 -6.41 0.52 -2.18
C GLN A 43 -7.09 -0.20 -1.01
N LEU A 44 -6.92 0.31 0.21
CA LEU A 44 -7.56 -0.21 1.42
C LEU A 44 -9.09 -0.09 1.33
N HIS A 45 -9.58 1.06 0.87
CA HIS A 45 -11.02 1.31 0.76
C HIS A 45 -11.71 0.35 -0.20
N VAL A 46 -11.08 0.02 -1.33
CA VAL A 46 -11.65 -0.92 -2.31
C VAL A 46 -11.45 -2.37 -1.89
N ALA A 47 -10.22 -2.77 -1.55
CA ALA A 47 -9.87 -4.17 -1.28
C ALA A 47 -10.41 -4.68 0.07
N HIS A 48 -10.64 -3.78 1.03
CA HIS A 48 -11.10 -4.10 2.38
C HIS A 48 -12.28 -3.22 2.82
N SER A 49 -13.18 -2.88 1.89
CA SER A 49 -14.35 -2.02 2.14
C SER A 49 -15.18 -2.43 3.35
N ALA A 50 -15.38 -3.73 3.59
CA ALA A 50 -16.11 -4.23 4.76
C ALA A 50 -15.43 -3.96 6.11
N ARG A 51 -14.16 -3.56 6.13
CA ARG A 51 -13.36 -3.32 7.35
C ARG A 51 -13.19 -1.83 7.68
N VAL A 52 -13.54 -0.93 6.76
CA VAL A 52 -13.37 0.51 6.93
C VAL A 52 -14.67 1.23 6.65
N ALA A 53 -15.07 2.16 7.52
CA ALA A 53 -16.22 3.03 7.30
C ALA A 53 -15.98 4.05 6.18
N GLY A 54 -14.72 4.40 5.92
CA GLY A 54 -14.33 5.33 4.87
C GLY A 54 -12.85 5.65 4.91
N VAL A 55 -12.36 6.37 3.90
CA VAL A 55 -10.98 6.85 3.85
C VAL A 55 -10.85 8.31 3.45
N GLY A 56 -9.85 9.00 4.00
CA GLY A 56 -9.43 10.34 3.58
C GLY A 56 -8.24 10.26 2.62
N VAL A 57 -8.39 10.81 1.41
CA VAL A 57 -7.37 10.71 0.35
C VAL A 57 -6.88 12.10 -0.01
N ILE A 58 -5.60 12.38 0.25
CA ILE A 58 -4.97 13.67 -0.06
C ILE A 58 -3.84 13.44 -1.07
N ALA A 59 -3.86 14.14 -2.21
CA ALA A 59 -2.85 13.98 -3.26
C ALA A 59 -2.59 12.49 -3.63
N GLY A 60 -3.62 11.64 -3.57
CA GLY A 60 -3.59 10.25 -4.01
C GLY A 60 -4.07 10.12 -5.45
N GLY A 61 -4.66 8.97 -5.78
CA GLY A 61 -5.27 8.77 -7.09
C GLY A 61 -6.13 7.51 -7.17
N PRO A 62 -6.61 7.15 -8.37
CA PRO A 62 -7.56 6.07 -8.57
C PRO A 62 -7.03 4.70 -8.12
N TYR A 63 -7.96 3.82 -7.76
CA TYR A 63 -7.65 2.42 -7.47
C TYR A 63 -6.92 1.80 -8.67
N TYR A 64 -5.84 1.09 -8.39
CA TYR A 64 -5.05 0.36 -9.40
C TYR A 64 -4.38 1.24 -10.47
N CYS A 65 -4.27 2.57 -10.29
CA CYS A 65 -3.74 3.49 -11.31
C CYS A 65 -2.40 3.04 -11.93
N ALA A 66 -1.41 2.68 -11.10
CA ALA A 66 -0.06 2.36 -11.60
C ALA A 66 0.04 1.00 -12.30
N GLN A 67 -0.90 0.07 -12.06
CA GLN A 67 -0.92 -1.29 -12.65
C GLN A 67 0.43 -2.04 -12.55
N GLY A 68 1.22 -1.78 -11.50
CA GLY A 68 2.55 -2.36 -11.32
C GLY A 68 3.66 -1.80 -12.24
N SER A 69 3.39 -0.73 -12.99
CA SER A 69 4.33 -0.08 -13.90
C SER A 69 4.84 1.25 -13.32
N LEU A 70 6.17 1.36 -13.17
CA LEU A 70 6.80 2.60 -12.72
C LEU A 70 6.56 3.76 -13.71
N PHE A 71 6.57 3.47 -15.02
CA PHE A 71 6.29 4.47 -16.03
C PHE A 71 4.86 5.02 -15.90
N THR A 72 3.88 4.13 -15.72
CA THR A 72 2.48 4.53 -15.49
C THR A 72 2.33 5.32 -14.19
N ALA A 73 2.99 4.89 -13.11
CA ALA A 73 2.98 5.60 -11.84
C ALA A 73 3.47 7.05 -11.97
N LEU A 74 4.59 7.27 -12.66
CA LEU A 74 5.20 8.59 -12.79
C LEU A 74 4.41 9.50 -13.74
N TYR A 75 3.97 8.98 -14.89
CA TYR A 75 3.44 9.83 -15.97
C TYR A 75 1.91 9.88 -16.08
N ASN A 76 1.20 8.83 -15.68
CA ASN A 76 -0.27 8.82 -15.67
C ASN A 76 -0.80 9.18 -14.29
N CYS A 77 -0.21 8.64 -13.22
CA CYS A 77 -0.77 8.76 -11.88
C CYS A 77 -0.31 10.00 -11.12
N MET A 78 0.99 10.32 -11.17
CA MET A 78 1.54 11.47 -10.42
C MET A 78 1.42 12.80 -11.15
N GLN A 79 1.52 12.78 -12.48
CA GLN A 79 1.47 13.99 -13.29
C GLN A 79 0.71 13.73 -14.61
N PRO A 80 -0.61 13.48 -14.53
CA PRO A 80 -1.40 13.24 -15.73
C PRO A 80 -1.36 14.43 -16.68
N GLY A 81 -1.37 14.11 -17.97
CA GLY A 81 -1.38 15.08 -19.05
C GLY A 81 -2.30 14.64 -20.18
N THR A 82 -2.44 15.48 -21.19
CA THR A 82 -3.24 15.18 -22.39
C THR A 82 -2.79 13.92 -23.12
N TRP A 83 -1.51 13.57 -23.02
CA TRP A 83 -0.92 12.38 -23.66
C TRP A 83 -0.74 11.19 -22.70
N THR A 84 -0.97 11.40 -21.41
CA THR A 84 -0.78 10.43 -20.33
C THR A 84 -1.95 10.55 -19.34
N PRO A 85 -3.18 10.17 -19.75
CA PRO A 85 -4.35 10.25 -18.88
C PRO A 85 -4.26 9.25 -17.72
N VAL A 86 -4.97 9.56 -16.62
CA VAL A 86 -5.17 8.66 -15.47
C VAL A 86 -5.94 7.39 -15.83
#